data_AF-A0AAW8AS34-F1
#
_entry.id   AF-A0AAW8AS34-F1
#
_cell.length_a   1.000
_cell.length_b   1.000
_cell.length_c   1.000
_cell.angle_alpha   90.00
_cell.angle_beta   90.00
_cell.angle_gamma   90.00
#
_symmetry.space_group_name_H-M   'P 1'
#
loop_
_entity.id
_entity.type
_entity.pdbx_description
1 polymer ?
#
loop_
_entity_poly.entity_id
_entity_poly.type
_entity_poly.pdbx_seq_one_letter_code
_entity_poly.pdbx_strand_id
1 'polypeptide(L)' 'LLFDASREIGQALVADPRIKAVGFTGSRRGGVALMHIAAARPEPIPVYAEMSSINPVLLLPAALDARHDAIAPQFVAS' A
#
# COMPACT_ATOMS: atom_id res chain seq x y z
N LEU A 1 -15.71 14.67 -4.81
CA LEU A 1 -14.80 13.89 -3.95
C LEU A 1 -15.58 13.49 -2.70
N LEU A 2 -15.37 12.28 -2.19
CA LEU A 2 -15.96 11.82 -0.93
C LEU A 2 -14.86 11.95 0.14
N PHE A 3 -15.10 12.75 1.16
CA PHE A 3 -14.21 12.89 2.31
C PHE A 3 -14.76 12.09 3.48
N ASP A 4 -13.89 11.75 4.45
CA ASP A 4 -14.22 11.03 5.70
C ASP A 4 -15.12 9.77 5.60
N ALA A 5 -15.22 9.22 4.39
CA ALA A 5 -16.11 8.12 4.09
C ALA A 5 -15.70 6.83 4.82
N SER A 6 -16.70 6.09 5.30
CA SER A 6 -16.49 4.82 5.98
C SER A 6 -15.95 3.74 5.03
N ARG A 7 -15.44 2.65 5.61
CA ARG A 7 -14.94 1.49 4.84
C ARG A 7 -16.00 0.93 3.90
N GLU A 8 -17.26 0.94 4.32
CA GLU A 8 -18.41 0.42 3.58
C GLU A 8 -18.61 1.20 2.27
N ILE A 9 -18.43 2.53 2.31
CA ILE A 9 -18.52 3.38 1.11
C ILE A 9 -17.36 3.05 0.14
N GLY A 10 -16.15 2.87 0.65
CA GLY A 10 -15.01 2.47 -0.17
C GLY A 10 -15.21 1.11 -0.86
N GLN A 11 -15.77 0.14 -0.14
CA GLN A 11 -16.10 -1.17 -0.69
C GLN A 11 -17.20 -1.10 -1.75
N ALA A 12 -18.25 -0.31 -1.51
CA ALA A 12 -19.32 -0.07 -2.47
C ALA A 12 -18.80 0.59 -3.74
N LEU A 13 -17.87 1.55 -3.61
CA LEU A 13 -17.23 2.18 -4.76
C LEU A 13 -16.46 1.16 -5.62
N VAL A 14 -15.70 0.27 -5.00
CA VAL A 14 -14.98 -0.79 -5.73
C VAL A 14 -15.92 -1.81 -6.38
N ALA A 15 -17.07 -2.08 -5.78
CA ALA A 15 -18.07 -3.01 -6.33
C ALA A 15 -18.92 -2.42 -7.47
N ASP A 16 -18.97 -1.08 -7.61
CA ASP A 16 -19.86 -0.41 -8.57
C ASP A 16 -19.52 -0.79 -10.03
N PRO A 17 -20.51 -1.25 -10.83
CA PRO A 17 -20.28 -1.73 -12.19
C PRO A 17 -19.73 -0.67 -13.15
N ARG A 18 -19.87 0.62 -12.83
CA ARG A 18 -19.35 1.75 -13.63
C ARG A 18 -17.85 1.97 -13.41
N ILE A 19 -17.29 1.51 -12.29
CA ILE A 19 -15.85 1.55 -12.05
C ILE A 19 -15.18 0.45 -12.88
N LYS A 20 -14.10 0.81 -13.57
CA LYS A 20 -13.34 -0.07 -14.46
C LYS A 20 -11.90 -0.31 -14.04
N ALA A 21 -11.41 0.41 -13.03
CA ALA A 21 -10.12 0.19 -12.40
C ALA A 21 -10.11 0.87 -11.01
N VAL A 22 -9.25 0.38 -10.12
CA VAL A 22 -9.04 0.98 -8.79
C VAL A 22 -7.56 1.29 -8.61
N GLY A 23 -7.26 2.51 -8.16
CA GLY A 23 -5.96 2.87 -7.60
C GLY A 23 -6.07 2.95 -6.07
N PHE A 24 -5.13 2.34 -5.35
CA PHE A 24 -5.12 2.31 -3.89
C PHE A 24 -3.71 2.50 -3.34
N THR A 25 -3.58 3.33 -2.30
CA THR A 25 -2.38 3.41 -1.46
C THR A 25 -2.81 3.27 -0.01
N GLY A 26 -2.21 2.34 0.73
CA GLY A 26 -2.52 2.17 2.14
C GLY A 26 -2.10 0.83 2.72
N SER A 27 -2.78 0.40 3.78
CA SER A 27 -2.41 -0.86 4.46
C SER A 27 -2.61 -2.09 3.56
N ARG A 28 -1.73 -3.09 3.72
CA ARG A 28 -1.86 -4.39 3.04
C ARG A 28 -3.24 -5.03 3.24
N ARG A 29 -3.78 -4.98 4.46
CA ARG A 29 -5.11 -5.54 4.77
C ARG A 29 -6.22 -4.84 3.98
N GLY A 30 -6.15 -3.51 3.87
CA GLY A 30 -7.11 -2.73 3.09
C GLY A 30 -7.02 -3.05 1.60
N GLY A 31 -5.81 -3.02 1.03
CA GLY A 31 -5.59 -3.32 -0.38
C GLY A 31 -6.09 -4.71 -0.78
N VAL A 32 -5.75 -5.74 -0.01
CA VAL A 32 -6.21 -7.12 -0.25
C VAL A 32 -7.73 -7.25 -0.18
N ALA A 33 -8.39 -6.57 0.77
CA ALA A 33 -9.85 -6.58 0.85
C ALA A 33 -10.50 -5.99 -0.41
N LEU A 34 -9.97 -4.88 -0.93
CA LEU A 34 -10.47 -4.27 -2.16
C LEU A 34 -10.17 -5.14 -3.40
N MET A 35 -9.02 -5.80 -3.45
CA MET A 35 -8.69 -6.77 -4.50
C MET A 35 -9.69 -7.93 -4.54
N HIS A 36 -10.06 -8.48 -3.38
CA HIS A 36 -11.08 -9.53 -3.32
C HIS A 36 -12.45 -9.07 -3.83
N ILE A 37 -12.88 -7.86 -3.45
CA ILE A 37 -14.16 -7.31 -3.94
C ILE A 37 -14.11 -7.12 -5.46
N ALA A 38 -13.03 -6.54 -5.98
CA ALA A 38 -12.85 -6.32 -7.42
C ALA A 38 -12.85 -7.63 -8.22
N ALA A 39 -12.22 -8.68 -7.69
CA ALA A 39 -12.17 -10.00 -8.31
C ALA A 39 -13.51 -10.76 -8.25
N ALA A 40 -14.33 -10.51 -7.23
CA ALA A 40 -15.63 -11.16 -7.04
C ALA A 40 -16.79 -10.52 -7.85
N ARG A 41 -16.52 -9.43 -8.58
CA ARG A 41 -17.51 -8.77 -9.44
C ARG A 41 -17.92 -9.69 -10.62
N PRO A 42 -19.15 -9.55 -11.14
CA PRO A 42 -19.54 -10.22 -12.39
C PRO A 42 -18.62 -9.88 -13.57
N GLU A 43 -18.14 -8.64 -13.62
CA GLU A 43 -17.06 -8.19 -14.50
C GLU A 43 -15.88 -7.75 -13.61
N PRO A 44 -14.88 -8.63 -13.40
CA PRO A 44 -13.69 -8.31 -12.61
C PRO A 44 -12.92 -7.12 -13.20
N ILE A 45 -12.36 -6.30 -12.31
CA ILE A 45 -11.59 -5.11 -12.70
C ILE A 45 -10.18 -5.11 -12.08
N PRO A 46 -9.19 -4.49 -12.73
CA PRO A 46 -7.85 -4.37 -12.17
C PRO A 46 -7.82 -3.47 -10.94
N VAL A 47 -6.98 -3.86 -9.98
CA VAL A 47 -6.62 -3.06 -8.80
C VAL A 47 -5.11 -2.83 -8.82
N TYR A 48 -4.71 -1.57 -8.89
CA TYR A 48 -3.34 -1.12 -8.76
C TYR A 48 -3.13 -0.63 -7.31
N ALA A 49 -2.53 -1.49 -6.49
CA ALA A 49 -2.38 -1.24 -5.06
C ALA A 49 -0.91 -1.08 -4.67
N GLU A 50 -0.60 0.09 -4.10
CA GLU A 50 0.63 0.34 -3.34
C GLU A 50 0.33 0.05 -1.86
N MET A 51 1.11 -0.85 -1.26
CA MET A 51 0.80 -1.46 0.03
C MET A 51 2.05 -1.52 0.92
N SER A 52 1.90 -2.07 2.12
CA SER A 52 2.97 -2.21 3.09
C SER A 52 4.19 -2.97 2.54
N SER A 53 5.37 -2.38 2.74
CA SER A 53 6.68 -2.99 2.55
C SER A 53 7.53 -2.78 3.80
N ILE A 54 8.43 -3.72 4.11
CA ILE A 54 9.41 -3.57 5.18
C ILE A 54 10.65 -2.77 4.75
N ASN A 55 10.84 -2.58 3.42
CA ASN A 55 11.95 -1.85 2.81
C ASN A 55 13.30 -2.08 3.53
N PRO A 56 13.84 -3.32 3.50
CA PRO A 56 14.97 -3.66 4.34
C PRO A 56 16.21 -2.89 3.92
N VAL A 57 16.91 -2.30 4.89
CA VAL A 57 18.23 -1.68 4.68
C VAL A 57 19.30 -2.66 5.12
N LEU A 58 20.28 -2.90 4.25
CA LEU A 58 21.41 -3.77 4.52
C LEU A 58 22.65 -2.94 4.87
N LEU A 59 23.15 -3.09 6.09
CA LEU A 59 24.32 -2.38 6.59
C LEU A 59 25.56 -3.28 6.47
N LEU A 60 26.42 -2.97 5.50
CA LEU A 60 27.64 -3.73 5.26
C LEU A 60 28.78 -3.29 6.21
N PRO A 61 29.68 -4.20 6.64
CA PRO A 61 30.70 -3.91 7.65
C PRO A 61 31.56 -2.68 7.32
N ALA A 62 32.13 -2.61 6.12
CA ALA A 62 32.98 -1.48 5.72
C ALA A 62 32.24 -0.13 5.71
N ALA A 63 30.93 -0.13 5.44
CA ALA A 63 30.13 1.10 5.48
C ALA A 63 29.87 1.57 6.92
N LEU A 64 29.70 0.63 7.86
CA LEU A 64 29.56 0.92 9.27
C LEU A 64 30.88 1.42 9.86
N ASP A 65 31.98 0.74 9.55
CA ASP A 65 33.31 1.14 10.03
C ASP A 65 33.65 2.58 9.62
N ALA A 66 33.34 2.94 8.37
CA ALA A 66 33.67 4.26 7.82
C ALA A 66 32.67 5.38 8.17
N ARG A 67 31.39 5.07 8.43
CA ARG A 67 30.30 6.08 8.43
C ARG A 67 29.20 5.87 9.46
N HIS A 68 29.42 5.08 10.51
CA HIS A 68 28.36 4.75 11.49
C HIS A 68 27.66 6.00 12.06
N ASP A 69 28.39 7.05 12.42
CA ASP A 69 27.82 8.29 13.00
C ASP A 69 26.83 8.99 12.06
N ALA A 70 27.05 8.90 10.74
CA ALA A 70 26.15 9.48 9.74
C ALA A 70 24.98 8.54 9.38
N ILE A 71 25.22 7.22 9.39
CA ILE A 71 24.23 6.20 9.02
C ILE A 71 23.16 6.05 10.10
N ALA A 72 23.55 6.02 11.38
CA ALA A 72 22.63 5.77 12.49
C ALA A 72 21.38 6.68 12.52
N PRO A 73 21.49 8.02 12.44
CA PRO A 73 20.30 8.89 12.49
C PRO A 73 19.40 8.73 11.27
N GLN A 74 19.97 8.42 10.09
CA GLN A 74 19.20 8.21 8.86
C GLN A 74 18.42 6.90 8.91
N PHE A 75 19.03 5.86 9.49
CA PHE A 75 18.41 4.54 9.61
C PHE A 75 17.28 4.50 10.65
N VAL A 76 17.38 5.23 11.77
CA VAL A 76 16.29 5.31 12.75
C VAL A 76 15.07 6.08 12.21
N ALA A 77 15.28 7.00 11.27
CA ALA A 77 14.23 7.82 10.67
C ALA A 77 13.59 7.21 9.41
N SER A 78 14.08 6.06 8.92
CA SER A 78 13.63 5.42 7.67
C SER A 78 12.35 4.60 7.82
#